data_AF-A0A7S2NLC6-F1
#
_entry.id   AF-A0A7S2NLC6-F1
#
_cell.length_a   1.000
_cell.length_b   1.000
_cell.length_c   1.000
_cell.angle_alpha   90.00
_cell.angle_beta   90.00
_cell.angle_gamma   90.00
#
_symmetry.space_group_name_H-M   'P 1'
#
loop_
_entity.id
_entity.type
_entity.pdbx_description
1 polymer ?
#
loop_
_entity_poly.entity_id
_entity_poly.type
_entity_poly.pdbx_seq_one_letter_code
_entity_poly.pdbx_strand_id
1 'polypeptide(L)'
;YLDAGHGGWLGWKNNMKDFVTTIKNLGVASHLRGFATNVAGYQALGKMCPEFDWCLNNAHPDDECCYDPCGLTAEWDPSQNEHNYAMHLHMAMSEGIEGFEPHIIIDTGRNGVANERADCANWCNIRGAGVGLIPTTATADPDIIDAYFWLKTPGESDGCTQTLPDGTQCPRFDADCGSPDSLGSWPGEPRAPEAGAWFDYQIKMLATNAHME
;
A
#
# COMPACT_ATOMS: atom_id res chain seq x y z
N TYR A 1 9.57 13.44 -0.59
CA TYR A 1 9.35 12.02 -0.87
C TYR A 1 8.61 11.91 -2.18
N LEU A 2 9.10 11.10 -3.11
CA LEU A 2 8.42 10.80 -4.37
C LEU A 2 7.56 9.54 -4.17
N ASP A 3 6.37 9.46 -4.77
CA ASP A 3 5.57 8.24 -4.71
C ASP A 3 6.30 7.05 -5.36
N ALA A 4 6.18 5.87 -4.74
CA ALA A 4 6.76 4.63 -5.23
C ALA A 4 5.76 3.47 -5.17
N GLY A 5 4.45 3.72 -5.33
CA GLY A 5 3.46 2.65 -5.30
C GLY A 5 3.51 1.83 -4.00
N HIS A 6 3.54 0.50 -4.11
CA HIS A 6 3.57 -0.43 -2.98
C HIS A 6 4.23 -1.76 -3.36
N GLY A 7 4.43 -2.65 -2.39
CA GLY A 7 5.06 -3.97 -2.52
C GLY A 7 4.49 -4.78 -3.68
N GLY A 8 3.18 -5.07 -3.67
CA GLY A 8 2.53 -5.79 -4.78
C GLY A 8 2.33 -5.00 -6.10
N TRP A 9 3.16 -3.99 -6.39
CA TRP A 9 3.22 -3.31 -7.68
C TRP A 9 4.67 -3.19 -8.18
N LEU A 10 5.53 -2.53 -7.42
CA LEU A 10 6.93 -2.30 -7.80
C LEU A 10 7.90 -3.26 -7.10
N GLY A 11 7.40 -4.19 -6.29
CA GLY A 11 8.20 -5.12 -5.50
C GLY A 11 8.93 -6.19 -6.31
N TRP A 12 8.35 -6.65 -7.43
CA TRP A 12 9.05 -7.58 -8.32
C TRP A 12 10.39 -7.00 -8.79
N LYS A 13 11.45 -7.82 -8.73
CA LYS A 13 12.82 -7.40 -9.04
C LYS A 13 12.98 -6.71 -10.39
N ASN A 14 12.24 -7.14 -11.41
CA ASN A 14 12.27 -6.51 -12.73
C ASN A 14 11.65 -5.10 -12.70
N ASN A 15 10.49 -4.95 -12.04
CA ASN A 15 9.84 -3.65 -11.88
C ASN A 15 10.70 -2.70 -11.04
N MET A 16 11.30 -3.21 -9.95
CA MET A 16 12.23 -2.45 -9.12
C MET A 16 13.43 -1.94 -9.94
N LYS A 17 14.04 -2.81 -10.75
CA LYS A 17 15.17 -2.43 -11.61
C LYS A 17 14.79 -1.35 -12.64
N ASP A 18 13.62 -1.46 -13.25
CA ASP A 18 13.11 -0.47 -14.20
C ASP A 18 12.80 0.86 -13.51
N PHE A 19 12.29 0.82 -12.27
CA PHE A 19 12.04 2.00 -11.45
C PHE A 19 13.35 2.72 -11.06
N VAL A 20 14.35 1.98 -10.57
CA VAL A 20 15.70 2.52 -10.28
C VAL A 20 16.31 3.18 -11.52
N THR A 21 16.21 2.50 -12.68
CA THR A 21 16.69 3.03 -13.96
C THR A 21 15.98 4.34 -14.33
N THR A 22 14.67 4.41 -14.08
CA THR A 22 13.87 5.61 -14.33
C THR A 22 14.31 6.77 -13.45
N ILE A 23 14.44 6.57 -12.12
CA ILE A 23 14.90 7.62 -11.19
C ILE A 23 16.30 8.11 -11.54
N LYS A 24 17.21 7.20 -11.90
CA LYS A 24 18.57 7.54 -12.36
C LYS A 24 18.55 8.43 -13.60
N ASN A 25 17.74 8.07 -14.60
CA ASN A 25 17.65 8.81 -15.85
C ASN A 25 16.99 10.19 -15.70
N LEU A 26 16.08 10.34 -14.72
CA LEU A 26 15.48 11.62 -14.40
C LEU A 26 16.48 12.60 -13.77
N GLY A 27 17.58 12.11 -13.17
CA GLY A 27 18.59 12.96 -12.55
C GLY A 27 18.08 13.72 -11.32
N VAL A 28 17.02 13.23 -10.68
CA VAL A 28 16.35 13.92 -9.55
C VAL A 28 16.83 13.47 -8.18
N ALA A 29 17.64 12.42 -8.09
CA ALA A 29 18.04 11.79 -6.82
C ALA A 29 18.57 12.78 -5.77
N SER A 30 19.38 13.77 -6.18
CA SER A 30 19.92 14.81 -5.29
C SER A 30 18.87 15.77 -4.69
N HIS A 31 17.63 15.75 -5.20
CA HIS A 31 16.51 16.54 -4.71
C HIS A 31 15.49 15.70 -3.92
N LEU A 32 15.69 14.38 -3.85
CA LEU A 32 14.81 13.47 -3.13
C LEU A 32 15.42 13.15 -1.76
N ARG A 33 14.61 13.28 -0.72
CA ARG A 33 14.86 12.63 0.58
C ARG A 33 14.66 11.11 0.49
N GLY A 34 13.80 10.68 -0.42
CA GLY A 34 13.45 9.30 -0.69
C GLY A 34 12.00 9.17 -1.13
N PHE A 35 11.29 8.13 -0.69
CA PHE A 35 10.03 7.71 -1.30
C PHE A 35 8.86 7.56 -0.33
N ALA A 36 7.64 7.73 -0.83
CA ALA A 36 6.41 7.41 -0.13
C ALA A 36 5.81 6.14 -0.72
N THR A 37 5.46 5.16 0.12
CA THR A 37 4.84 3.90 -0.32
C THR A 37 3.45 3.73 0.28
N ASN A 38 2.67 2.86 -0.34
CA ASN A 38 1.30 2.50 0.02
C ASN A 38 0.32 3.67 0.07
N VAL A 39 0.64 4.80 -0.58
CA VAL A 39 -0.22 6.00 -0.59
C VAL A 39 -1.58 5.65 -1.16
N ALA A 40 -2.64 5.83 -0.36
CA ALA A 40 -3.99 5.36 -0.71
C ALA A 40 -4.07 3.84 -1.04
N GLY A 41 -3.10 3.06 -0.61
CA GLY A 41 -3.06 1.61 -0.73
C GLY A 41 -3.60 0.89 0.50
N TYR A 42 -3.49 -0.43 0.45
CA TYR A 42 -3.99 -1.38 1.44
C TYR A 42 -3.00 -2.52 1.70
N GLN A 43 -1.77 -2.43 1.16
CA GLN A 43 -0.78 -3.47 1.42
C GLN A 43 -0.42 -3.53 2.90
N ALA A 44 -0.34 -4.76 3.41
CA ALA A 44 -0.08 -5.02 4.81
C ALA A 44 1.26 -4.38 5.22
N LEU A 45 1.30 -3.74 6.39
CA LEU A 45 2.55 -3.19 6.93
C LEU A 45 3.57 -4.31 7.19
N GLY A 46 3.10 -5.40 7.81
CA GLY A 46 3.86 -6.62 8.07
C GLY A 46 4.95 -6.46 9.13
N LYS A 47 5.94 -7.36 9.08
CA LYS A 47 7.18 -7.28 9.83
C LYS A 47 8.35 -7.27 8.87
N MET A 48 9.36 -6.47 9.21
CA MET A 48 10.61 -6.42 8.48
C MET A 48 11.41 -7.72 8.68
N CYS A 49 11.80 -8.35 7.58
CA CYS A 49 12.69 -9.50 7.57
C CYS A 49 14.17 -9.07 7.72
N PRO A 50 15.09 -10.00 8.02
CA PRO A 50 16.53 -9.70 8.04
C PRO A 50 17.10 -9.22 6.70
N GLU A 51 16.51 -9.65 5.59
CA GLU A 51 16.82 -9.23 4.22
C GLU A 51 15.57 -9.38 3.33
N PHE A 52 15.49 -8.68 2.20
CA PHE A 52 14.26 -8.69 1.38
C PHE A 52 14.00 -10.04 0.72
N ASP A 53 15.03 -10.81 0.35
CA ASP A 53 14.86 -12.12 -0.29
C ASP A 53 14.53 -13.27 0.71
N TRP A 54 14.42 -12.97 2.00
CA TRP A 54 14.32 -13.93 3.11
C TRP A 54 13.23 -15.00 2.90
N CYS A 55 12.07 -14.62 2.37
CA CYS A 55 10.91 -15.51 2.26
C CYS A 55 10.79 -16.20 0.89
N LEU A 56 11.65 -15.86 -0.08
CA LEU A 56 11.56 -16.42 -1.43
C LEU A 56 11.81 -17.93 -1.41
N ASN A 57 11.27 -18.61 -2.42
CA ASN A 57 11.38 -20.07 -2.56
C ASN A 57 10.83 -20.83 -1.33
N ASN A 58 9.79 -20.28 -0.68
CA ASN A 58 9.16 -20.82 0.51
C ASN A 58 10.16 -21.05 1.67
N ALA A 59 11.17 -20.18 1.75
CA ALA A 59 12.08 -20.16 2.87
C ALA A 59 11.39 -19.54 4.10
N HIS A 60 11.73 -20.02 5.29
CA HIS A 60 11.24 -19.51 6.57
C HIS A 60 9.70 -19.37 6.66
N PRO A 61 8.89 -20.39 6.30
CA PRO A 61 7.43 -20.26 6.21
C PRO A 61 6.75 -20.01 7.56
N ASP A 62 7.43 -20.31 8.66
CA ASP A 62 6.93 -20.09 10.02
C ASP A 62 7.33 -18.71 10.58
N ASP A 63 8.13 -17.93 9.85
CA ASP A 63 8.54 -16.58 10.26
C ASP A 63 7.42 -15.59 9.97
N GLU A 64 7.09 -14.75 10.96
CA GLU A 64 6.00 -13.80 10.87
C GLU A 64 6.25 -12.74 9.80
N CYS A 65 7.51 -12.41 9.52
CA CYS A 65 7.87 -11.49 8.44
C CYS A 65 7.55 -12.07 7.04
N CYS A 66 7.35 -13.39 6.93
CA CYS A 66 6.94 -14.09 5.72
C CYS A 66 5.41 -14.26 5.60
N TYR A 67 4.61 -13.66 6.50
CA TYR A 67 3.17 -13.61 6.31
C TYR A 67 2.82 -12.84 5.03
N ASP A 68 2.15 -13.54 4.11
CA ASP A 68 1.91 -13.08 2.74
C ASP A 68 0.45 -13.35 2.34
N PRO A 69 -0.49 -12.48 2.75
CA PRO A 69 -1.92 -12.65 2.46
C PRO A 69 -2.23 -12.52 0.97
N CYS A 70 -1.32 -11.92 0.18
CA CYS A 70 -1.47 -11.70 -1.25
C CYS A 70 -0.78 -12.76 -2.12
N GLY A 71 -0.03 -13.69 -1.52
CA GLY A 71 0.69 -14.75 -2.25
C GLY A 71 1.83 -14.25 -3.15
N LEU A 72 2.37 -13.06 -2.88
CA LEU A 72 3.38 -12.39 -3.69
C LEU A 72 4.71 -13.16 -3.78
N THR A 73 5.10 -13.83 -2.69
CA THR A 73 6.32 -14.66 -2.64
C THR A 73 6.27 -15.86 -3.61
N ALA A 74 5.08 -16.43 -3.84
CA ALA A 74 4.88 -17.50 -4.81
C ALA A 74 5.04 -17.00 -6.26
N GLU A 75 4.88 -15.69 -6.48
CA GLU A 75 5.11 -14.99 -7.74
C GLU A 75 6.53 -14.39 -7.83
N TRP A 76 7.43 -14.81 -6.95
CA TRP A 76 8.82 -14.34 -6.88
C TRP A 76 8.98 -12.84 -6.55
N ASP A 77 8.00 -12.24 -5.88
CA ASP A 77 8.14 -10.89 -5.32
C ASP A 77 8.66 -10.98 -3.86
N PRO A 78 9.84 -10.43 -3.54
CA PRO A 78 10.37 -10.38 -2.17
C PRO A 78 9.71 -9.32 -1.27
N SER A 79 8.73 -8.58 -1.79
CA SER A 79 8.15 -7.39 -1.16
C SER A 79 6.73 -7.65 -0.67
N GLN A 80 6.50 -8.80 -0.02
CA GLN A 80 5.16 -9.27 0.38
C GLN A 80 4.44 -8.38 1.41
N ASN A 81 5.16 -7.47 2.06
CA ASN A 81 4.62 -6.45 2.94
C ASN A 81 5.42 -5.14 2.78
N GLU A 82 4.87 -4.04 3.29
CA GLU A 82 5.44 -2.71 3.08
C GLU A 82 6.78 -2.48 3.81
N HIS A 83 7.06 -3.17 4.91
CA HIS A 83 8.41 -3.13 5.52
C HIS A 83 9.46 -3.75 4.61
N ASN A 84 9.19 -4.92 4.07
CA ASN A 84 10.12 -5.60 3.15
C ASN A 84 10.23 -4.85 1.82
N TYR A 85 9.13 -4.24 1.35
CA TYR A 85 9.18 -3.34 0.20
C TYR A 85 10.06 -2.11 0.46
N ALA A 86 9.91 -1.47 1.62
CA ALA A 86 10.75 -0.32 2.00
C ALA A 86 12.24 -0.69 2.05
N MET A 87 12.58 -1.85 2.62
CA MET A 87 13.94 -2.39 2.61
C MET A 87 14.46 -2.62 1.19
N HIS A 88 13.69 -3.33 0.37
CA HIS A 88 14.06 -3.65 -1.00
C HIS A 88 14.28 -2.38 -1.84
N LEU A 89 13.36 -1.40 -1.74
CA LEU A 89 13.44 -0.13 -2.44
C LEU A 89 14.67 0.69 -2.00
N HIS A 90 14.91 0.80 -0.70
CA HIS A 90 16.07 1.49 -0.14
C HIS A 90 17.38 0.89 -0.67
N MET A 91 17.52 -0.44 -0.58
CA MET A 91 18.74 -1.13 -1.01
C MET A 91 18.96 -1.01 -2.52
N ALA A 92 17.91 -1.24 -3.33
CA ALA A 92 18.01 -1.20 -4.78
C ALA A 92 18.35 0.21 -5.31
N MET A 93 17.79 1.26 -4.71
CA MET A 93 18.11 2.65 -5.09
C MET A 93 19.53 3.02 -4.70
N SER A 94 19.98 2.65 -3.50
CA SER A 94 21.34 2.90 -3.01
C SER A 94 22.40 2.20 -3.86
N GLU A 95 22.12 0.97 -4.31
CA GLU A 95 23.02 0.26 -5.24
C GLU A 95 23.00 0.86 -6.65
N GLY A 96 21.83 1.27 -7.14
CA GLY A 96 21.66 1.74 -8.52
C GLY A 96 22.12 3.17 -8.80
N ILE A 97 22.16 4.02 -7.78
CA ILE A 97 22.42 5.46 -7.89
C ILE A 97 23.49 5.87 -6.88
N GLU A 98 24.71 6.09 -7.38
CA GLU A 98 25.86 6.46 -6.55
C GLU A 98 25.57 7.72 -5.70
N GLY A 99 25.79 7.60 -4.38
CA GLY A 99 25.61 8.68 -3.43
C GLY A 99 24.15 9.00 -3.06
N PHE A 100 23.20 8.14 -3.40
CA PHE A 100 21.80 8.30 -3.04
C PHE A 100 21.33 7.22 -2.07
N GLU A 101 21.10 7.58 -0.81
CA GLU A 101 20.54 6.70 0.22
C GLU A 101 19.13 7.21 0.60
N PRO A 102 18.07 6.75 -0.08
CA PRO A 102 16.73 7.26 0.16
C PRO A 102 16.10 6.72 1.44
N HIS A 103 15.38 7.57 2.16
CA HIS A 103 14.51 7.15 3.25
C HIS A 103 13.06 6.96 2.77
N ILE A 104 12.32 6.11 3.49
CA ILE A 104 10.96 5.73 3.14
C ILE A 104 9.96 6.30 4.16
N ILE A 105 8.81 6.77 3.68
CA ILE A 105 7.61 6.94 4.49
C ILE A 105 6.52 5.99 3.98
N ILE A 106 5.72 5.43 4.87
CA ILE A 106 4.70 4.44 4.51
C ILE A 106 3.33 4.98 4.92
N ASP A 107 2.38 5.02 3.99
CA ASP A 107 0.99 5.30 4.30
C ASP A 107 0.35 4.09 4.99
N THR A 108 -0.12 4.32 6.21
CA THR A 108 -0.70 3.31 7.10
C THR A 108 -2.17 3.60 7.41
N GLY A 109 -2.77 4.59 6.71
CA GLY A 109 -4.10 5.09 7.04
C GLY A 109 -5.22 4.06 6.92
N ARG A 110 -5.02 3.00 6.14
CA ARG A 110 -6.07 2.02 5.78
C ARG A 110 -5.62 0.57 5.68
N ASN A 111 -4.42 0.22 6.19
CA ASN A 111 -3.83 -1.12 6.06
C ASN A 111 -3.73 -1.88 7.39
N GLY A 112 -4.64 -1.62 8.35
CA GLY A 112 -4.65 -2.31 9.65
C GLY A 112 -5.12 -3.77 9.58
N VAL A 113 -5.89 -4.11 8.56
CA VAL A 113 -6.25 -5.50 8.22
C VAL A 113 -5.40 -5.88 7.01
N ALA A 114 -4.92 -7.13 6.98
CA ALA A 114 -3.96 -7.59 5.98
C ALA A 114 -4.56 -8.55 4.94
N ASN A 115 -5.65 -9.25 5.29
CA ASN A 115 -6.26 -10.32 4.49
C ASN A 115 -7.73 -10.04 4.13
N GLU A 116 -8.09 -8.77 4.03
CA GLU A 116 -9.44 -8.30 3.68
C GLU A 116 -9.75 -8.38 2.18
N ARG A 117 -8.72 -8.44 1.33
CA ARG A 117 -8.84 -8.49 -0.13
C ARG A 117 -8.84 -9.93 -0.62
N ALA A 118 -9.77 -10.25 -1.51
CA ALA A 118 -9.73 -11.47 -2.32
C ALA A 118 -8.83 -11.29 -3.54
N ASP A 119 -8.75 -10.07 -4.08
CA ASP A 119 -7.80 -9.69 -5.13
C ASP A 119 -6.93 -8.52 -4.65
N CYS A 120 -5.65 -8.78 -4.42
CA CYS A 120 -4.72 -7.77 -3.93
C CYS A 120 -4.36 -6.68 -4.97
N ALA A 121 -4.76 -6.83 -6.23
CA ALA A 121 -4.68 -5.74 -7.21
C ALA A 121 -5.81 -4.70 -7.02
N ASN A 122 -6.90 -5.04 -6.33
CA ASN A 122 -7.96 -4.08 -6.08
C ASN A 122 -7.50 -3.00 -5.07
N TRP A 123 -7.81 -1.75 -5.41
CA TRP A 123 -7.38 -0.55 -4.70
C TRP A 123 -8.55 0.33 -4.25
N CYS A 124 -9.78 0.05 -4.68
CA CYS A 124 -10.88 1.01 -4.53
C CYS A 124 -11.82 0.67 -3.36
N ASN A 125 -11.89 1.55 -2.35
CA ASN A 125 -12.79 1.48 -1.20
C ASN A 125 -12.87 0.09 -0.55
N ILE A 126 -11.71 -0.50 -0.24
CA ILE A 126 -11.63 -1.91 0.17
C ILE A 126 -12.49 -2.20 1.40
N ARG A 127 -13.37 -3.19 1.22
CA ARG A 127 -14.24 -3.78 2.22
C ARG A 127 -13.41 -4.53 3.24
N GLY A 128 -13.77 -4.39 4.51
CA GLY A 128 -13.08 -5.09 5.59
C GLY A 128 -11.75 -4.47 6.00
N ALA A 129 -11.23 -3.49 5.25
CA ALA A 129 -10.03 -2.76 5.63
C ALA A 129 -10.17 -2.07 7.00
N GLY A 130 -9.05 -1.81 7.67
CA GLY A 130 -9.00 -1.16 8.96
C GLY A 130 -8.04 0.01 8.94
N VAL A 131 -8.26 1.01 9.80
CA VAL A 131 -7.20 1.97 10.09
C VAL A 131 -5.99 1.22 10.63
N GLY A 132 -4.80 1.48 10.09
CA GLY A 132 -3.55 0.88 10.55
C GLY A 132 -2.88 1.68 11.66
N LEU A 133 -1.58 1.45 11.80
CA LEU A 133 -0.73 2.10 12.80
C LEU A 133 -0.86 3.63 12.72
N ILE A 134 -0.93 4.30 13.88
CA ILE A 134 -1.01 5.76 13.93
C ILE A 134 0.28 6.42 13.40
N PRO A 135 0.22 7.66 12.87
CA PRO A 135 1.42 8.35 12.41
C PRO A 135 2.48 8.47 13.51
N THR A 136 3.69 7.99 13.24
CA THR A 136 4.80 7.98 14.21
C THR A 136 6.15 7.86 13.51
N THR A 137 7.20 8.34 14.17
CA THR A 137 8.61 8.14 13.77
C THR A 137 9.25 6.96 14.51
N ALA A 138 8.51 6.25 15.38
CA ALA A 138 8.94 4.99 15.96
C ALA A 138 8.68 3.86 14.95
N THR A 139 9.63 3.67 14.03
CA THR A 139 9.51 2.76 12.89
C THR A 139 10.30 1.46 13.11
N ALA A 140 10.06 0.45 12.27
CA ALA A 140 10.72 -0.85 12.39
C ALA A 140 12.23 -0.77 12.19
N ASP A 141 12.66 0.12 11.29
CA ASP A 141 14.06 0.48 11.06
C ASP A 141 14.12 1.99 10.79
N PRO A 142 14.61 2.81 11.74
CA PRO A 142 14.67 4.27 11.58
C PRO A 142 15.78 4.75 10.63
N ASP A 143 16.72 3.88 10.24
CA ASP A 143 17.73 4.22 9.24
C ASP A 143 17.13 4.14 7.81
N ILE A 144 16.13 3.28 7.62
CA ILE A 144 15.42 3.11 6.33
C ILE A 144 14.10 3.89 6.30
N ILE A 145 13.28 3.80 7.34
CA ILE A 145 11.90 4.30 7.38
C ILE A 145 11.84 5.52 8.31
N ASP A 146 11.68 6.70 7.73
CA ASP A 146 11.60 7.96 8.50
C ASP A 146 10.31 8.02 9.35
N ALA A 147 9.17 7.56 8.81
CA ALA A 147 7.89 7.62 9.50
C ALA A 147 6.79 6.75 8.86
N TYR A 148 5.83 6.37 9.70
CA TYR A 148 4.49 6.01 9.23
C TYR A 148 3.61 7.26 9.20
N PHE A 149 2.83 7.42 8.15
CA PHE A 149 1.92 8.56 7.97
C PHE A 149 0.55 8.08 7.52
N TRP A 150 -0.47 8.91 7.69
CA TRP A 150 -1.74 8.76 7.00
C TRP A 150 -1.78 9.83 5.91
N LEU A 151 -1.53 9.43 4.67
CA LEU A 151 -1.46 10.35 3.53
C LEU A 151 -2.82 10.43 2.84
N LYS A 152 -3.43 9.28 2.53
CA LYS A 152 -4.84 9.24 2.18
C LYS A 152 -5.68 9.48 3.43
N THR A 153 -6.57 10.47 3.38
CA THR A 153 -7.52 10.75 4.47
C THR A 153 -8.50 9.58 4.63
N PRO A 154 -8.51 8.87 5.78
CA PRO A 154 -9.50 7.84 6.03
C PRO A 154 -10.92 8.43 5.98
N GLY A 155 -11.81 7.83 5.18
CA GLY A 155 -13.17 8.32 4.96
C GLY A 155 -13.36 9.14 3.71
N GLU A 156 -12.31 9.49 2.97
CA GLU A 156 -12.47 9.97 1.60
C GLU A 156 -12.53 8.79 0.63
N SER A 157 -13.56 8.74 -0.21
CA SER A 157 -13.69 7.67 -1.19
C SER A 157 -12.51 7.65 -2.18
N ASP A 158 -12.17 6.46 -2.66
CA ASP A 158 -11.22 6.25 -3.75
C ASP A 158 -11.86 6.44 -5.13
N GLY A 159 -13.18 6.23 -5.21
CA GLY A 159 -13.93 6.27 -6.45
C GLY A 159 -15.38 5.84 -6.24
N CYS A 160 -16.25 6.29 -7.13
CA CYS A 160 -17.69 6.06 -7.04
C CYS A 160 -18.08 4.64 -7.44
N THR A 161 -19.19 4.18 -6.88
CA THR A 161 -19.95 3.08 -7.48
C THR A 161 -20.61 3.54 -8.79
N GLN A 162 -21.01 2.59 -9.64
CA GLN A 162 -21.64 2.90 -10.95
C GLN A 162 -22.84 3.85 -10.84
N THR A 163 -23.59 3.73 -9.74
CA THR A 163 -24.64 4.68 -9.33
C THR A 163 -24.17 5.42 -8.08
N LEU A 164 -24.26 6.74 -8.09
CA LEU A 164 -23.93 7.62 -6.96
C LEU A 164 -25.00 7.54 -5.86
N PRO A 165 -24.70 8.04 -4.64
CA PRO A 165 -25.67 8.07 -3.55
C PRO A 165 -26.99 8.80 -3.84
N ASP A 166 -26.98 9.78 -4.74
CA ASP A 166 -28.17 10.53 -5.17
C ASP A 166 -28.98 9.83 -6.28
N GLY A 167 -28.55 8.63 -6.70
CA GLY A 167 -29.20 7.84 -7.75
C GLY A 167 -28.76 8.18 -9.17
N THR A 168 -27.90 9.19 -9.36
CA THR A 168 -27.35 9.51 -10.69
C THR A 168 -26.22 8.54 -11.08
N GLN A 169 -25.91 8.47 -12.38
CA GLN A 169 -24.79 7.66 -12.86
C GLN A 169 -23.47 8.36 -12.57
N CYS A 170 -22.48 7.60 -12.09
CA CYS A 170 -21.17 8.19 -11.89
C CYS A 170 -20.44 8.46 -13.23
N PRO A 171 -19.93 9.68 -13.47
CA PRO A 171 -19.21 10.02 -14.69
C PRO A 171 -17.80 9.44 -14.77
N ARG A 172 -17.21 9.03 -13.63
CA ARG A 172 -15.83 8.51 -13.53
C ARG A 172 -15.78 7.09 -12.95
N PHE A 173 -16.81 6.29 -13.24
CA PHE A 173 -16.86 4.91 -12.75
C PHE A 173 -15.67 4.11 -13.26
N ASP A 174 -14.95 3.49 -12.32
CA ASP A 174 -13.90 2.50 -12.57
C ASP A 174 -14.42 1.11 -12.16
N ALA A 175 -14.08 0.08 -12.93
CA ALA A 175 -14.54 -1.28 -12.68
C ALA A 175 -14.01 -1.84 -11.35
N ASP A 176 -12.82 -1.40 -10.91
CA ASP A 176 -12.25 -1.82 -9.63
C ASP A 176 -13.12 -1.34 -8.46
N CYS A 177 -13.71 -0.14 -8.56
CA CYS A 177 -14.70 0.37 -7.61
C CYS A 177 -16.05 -0.37 -7.63
N GLY A 178 -16.26 -1.24 -8.61
CA GLY A 178 -17.42 -2.14 -8.71
C GLY A 178 -17.14 -3.59 -8.30
N SER A 179 -15.91 -3.92 -7.89
CA SER A 179 -15.53 -5.29 -7.53
C SER A 179 -16.24 -5.78 -6.25
N PRO A 180 -16.30 -7.11 -5.99
CA PRO A 180 -16.81 -7.65 -4.74
C PRO A 180 -16.09 -7.14 -3.49
N ASP A 181 -14.82 -6.79 -3.62
CA ASP A 181 -13.97 -6.26 -2.54
C ASP A 181 -14.23 -4.77 -2.27
N SER A 182 -14.94 -4.07 -3.15
CA SER A 182 -15.15 -2.62 -3.03
C SER A 182 -16.46 -2.30 -2.31
N LEU A 183 -16.44 -1.42 -1.31
CA LEU A 183 -17.64 -1.00 -0.57
C LEU A 183 -18.67 -0.34 -1.49
N GLY A 184 -19.95 -0.62 -1.24
CA GLY A 184 -21.06 -0.08 -2.02
C GLY A 184 -21.38 -0.88 -3.27
N SER A 185 -20.59 -1.90 -3.62
CA SER A 185 -20.87 -2.82 -4.72
C SER A 185 -21.93 -3.86 -4.38
N TRP A 186 -22.07 -4.24 -3.10
CA TRP A 186 -23.02 -5.27 -2.66
C TRP A 186 -24.45 -4.72 -2.49
N PRO A 187 -25.48 -5.56 -2.70
CA PRO A 187 -26.86 -5.18 -2.42
C PRO A 187 -27.07 -4.76 -0.97
N GLY A 188 -27.73 -3.62 -0.76
CA GLY A 188 -28.06 -3.10 0.57
C GLY A 188 -27.01 -2.18 1.18
N GLU A 189 -25.85 -2.02 0.55
CA GLU A 189 -24.82 -1.11 1.04
C GLU A 189 -25.03 0.33 0.60
N PRO A 190 -24.65 1.31 1.45
CA PRO A 190 -24.47 2.68 1.01
C PRO A 190 -23.51 2.77 -0.19
N ARG A 191 -23.92 3.48 -1.24
CA ARG A 191 -23.13 3.70 -2.44
C ARG A 191 -21.91 4.58 -2.14
N ALA A 192 -20.79 4.30 -2.81
CA ALA A 192 -19.60 5.13 -2.69
C ALA A 192 -19.78 6.42 -3.52
N PRO A 193 -19.45 7.60 -2.96
CA PRO A 193 -19.48 8.85 -3.70
C PRO A 193 -18.25 8.97 -4.62
N GLU A 194 -18.15 10.08 -5.36
CA GLU A 194 -16.96 10.41 -6.16
C GLU A 194 -15.66 10.38 -5.35
N ALA A 195 -14.54 10.08 -6.02
CA ALA A 195 -13.22 10.11 -5.41
C ALA A 195 -12.94 11.44 -4.69
N GLY A 196 -12.47 11.38 -3.45
CA GLY A 196 -12.21 12.52 -2.58
C GLY A 196 -13.42 13.05 -1.82
N ALA A 197 -14.64 12.61 -2.14
CA ALA A 197 -15.82 12.96 -1.36
C ALA A 197 -15.91 12.11 -0.08
N TRP A 198 -16.56 12.66 0.94
CA TRP A 198 -16.73 11.99 2.23
C TRP A 198 -17.62 10.76 2.12
N PHE A 199 -17.11 9.61 2.57
CA PHE A 199 -17.79 8.33 2.60
C PHE A 199 -17.94 7.83 4.04
N ASP A 200 -19.01 8.28 4.69
CA ASP A 200 -19.34 7.97 6.09
C ASP A 200 -19.36 6.46 6.39
N TYR A 201 -19.82 5.65 5.44
CA TYR A 201 -19.85 4.19 5.59
C TYR A 201 -18.44 3.58 5.67
N GLN A 202 -17.51 4.06 4.85
CA GLN A 202 -16.12 3.59 4.85
C GLN A 202 -15.41 3.94 6.15
N ILE A 203 -15.47 5.20 6.62
CA ILE A 203 -14.73 5.58 7.83
C ILE A 203 -15.22 4.83 9.08
N LYS A 204 -16.53 4.55 9.19
CA LYS A 204 -17.09 3.75 10.29
C LYS A 204 -16.58 2.31 10.25
N MET A 205 -16.48 1.74 9.06
CA MET A 205 -15.90 0.41 8.83
C MET A 205 -14.41 0.40 9.20
N LEU A 206 -13.61 1.34 8.67
CA LEU A 206 -12.19 1.48 8.98
C LEU A 206 -11.93 1.63 10.49
N ALA A 207 -12.75 2.43 11.18
CA ALA A 207 -12.64 2.63 12.63
C ALA A 207 -13.04 1.38 13.44
N THR A 208 -14.00 0.60 12.96
CA THR A 208 -14.44 -0.65 13.61
C THR A 208 -13.36 -1.73 13.51
N ASN A 209 -12.63 -1.75 12.40
CA ASN A 209 -11.59 -2.74 12.10
C ASN A 209 -10.18 -2.22 12.39
N ALA A 210 -10.04 -1.16 13.19
CA ALA A 210 -8.76 -0.50 13.40
C ALA A 210 -7.77 -1.35 14.20
N HIS A 211 -6.55 -1.49 13.68
CA HIS A 211 -5.42 -2.17 14.30
C HIS A 211 -4.25 -1.17 14.35
N MET A 212 -4.18 -0.42 15.46
CA MET A 212 -3.33 0.76 15.59
C MET A 212 -2.03 0.53 16.39
N GLU A 213 -1.74 -0.72 16.77
CA GLU A 213 -0.57 -1.15 17.58
C GLU A 213 0.02 -2.46 17.05
#